data_AF-A0A151IM94-F1
#
_entry.id   AF-A0A151IM94-F1
#
_cell.length_a   1.000
_cell.length_b   1.000
_cell.length_c   1.000
_cell.angle_alpha   90.00
_cell.angle_beta   90.00
_cell.angle_gamma   90.00
#
_symmetry.space_group_name_H-M   'P 1'
#
loop_
_entity.id
_entity.type
_entity.pdbx_description
1 polymer ?
#
loop_
_entity_poly.entity_id
_entity_poly.type
_entity_poly.pdbx_seq_one_letter_code
_entity_poly.pdbx_strand_id
1 'polypeptide(L)'
;MEAKTVAAMNVTNASSMVVSTLKPFTTTEVVYQRFAIEPMDQTAVIGSRVTLPCRVLDQKGPIQWTKDDFGLGAVRNLTGYERYAMIGSDEEGNSLRAPNPLPVYQRASGTPAGLRDFSLHIYPVELEDDGTYQCQASPTNDGQPALRSRFAKLSVLVPPQKPKILQGDFLVTTEDRELVIECISSAGKPPAEAKLLSIVRMVHAGVTGWGRVDAHGKLLVVNLFILPEKTATGYPDTILNMLRNKAGRARLEISSPEGNQLRVYFCHSQPENAKCTL
;
A
#
# COMPACT_ATOMS: atom_id res chain seq x y z
N MET A 1 -83.07 -4.05 40.57
CA MET A 1 -83.26 -4.97 41.71
C MET A 1 -81.89 -5.59 41.95
N GLU A 2 -81.10 -5.05 42.87
CA GLU A 2 -81.02 -5.51 44.28
C GLU A 2 -80.67 -7.01 44.35
N ALA A 3 -79.69 -7.53 45.10
CA ALA A 3 -78.80 -7.02 46.15
C ALA A 3 -77.59 -8.01 46.26
N LYS A 4 -76.40 -7.62 46.76
CA LYS A 4 -75.81 -7.99 48.09
C LYS A 4 -75.81 -9.51 48.43
N THR A 5 -74.80 -10.21 48.97
CA THR A 5 -73.61 -9.88 49.79
C THR A 5 -72.79 -11.18 50.06
N VAL A 6 -71.45 -11.05 50.05
CA VAL A 6 -70.37 -11.64 50.92
C VAL A 6 -70.56 -12.98 51.66
N ALA A 7 -69.60 -13.92 51.54
CA ALA A 7 -68.64 -14.30 52.59
C ALA A 7 -67.77 -15.54 52.23
N ALA A 8 -66.52 -15.49 52.69
CA ALA A 8 -65.43 -16.41 52.44
C ALA A 8 -65.49 -17.74 53.22
N MET A 9 -64.69 -18.74 52.78
CA MET A 9 -63.78 -19.51 53.65
C MET A 9 -62.84 -20.40 52.78
N ASN A 10 -61.52 -20.14 52.87
CA ASN A 10 -60.45 -21.10 52.54
C ASN A 10 -60.44 -22.22 53.60
N VAL A 11 -59.74 -23.37 53.55
CA VAL A 11 -58.48 -23.90 52.97
C VAL A 11 -58.73 -25.44 52.93
N THR A 12 -58.23 -26.30 52.03
CA THR A 12 -56.87 -26.88 52.03
C THR A 12 -56.61 -27.74 50.77
N ASN A 13 -55.69 -27.22 49.95
CA ASN A 13 -54.51 -27.86 49.36
C ASN A 13 -54.47 -29.39 49.07
N ALA A 14 -54.33 -29.76 47.78
CA ALA A 14 -53.32 -30.70 47.26
C ALA A 14 -53.41 -30.75 45.72
N SER A 15 -52.71 -29.84 45.03
CA SER A 15 -52.64 -29.84 43.55
C SER A 15 -51.49 -30.72 43.06
N SER A 16 -51.80 -31.70 42.24
CA SER A 16 -50.87 -32.55 41.50
C SER A 16 -50.01 -31.73 40.53
N MET A 17 -48.69 -31.68 40.74
CA MET A 17 -47.74 -31.17 39.75
C MET A 17 -47.27 -32.33 38.86
N VAL A 18 -47.72 -32.34 37.62
CA VAL A 18 -47.09 -33.12 36.55
C VAL A 18 -45.72 -32.51 36.27
N VAL A 19 -44.65 -33.21 36.65
CA VAL A 19 -43.27 -32.85 36.30
C VAL A 19 -43.06 -33.16 34.82
N SER A 20 -43.36 -32.18 33.96
CA SER A 20 -42.95 -32.20 32.56
C SER A 20 -41.44 -31.95 32.51
N THR A 21 -40.67 -33.00 32.24
CA THR A 21 -39.21 -32.92 32.02
C THR A 21 -38.96 -32.28 30.65
N LEU A 22 -39.03 -30.94 30.58
CA LEU A 22 -38.43 -30.21 29.47
C LEU A 22 -36.91 -30.36 29.61
N LYS A 23 -36.31 -31.22 28.78
CA LYS A 23 -34.86 -31.23 28.58
C LYS A 23 -34.45 -29.78 28.25
N PRO A 24 -33.44 -29.21 28.92
CA PRO A 24 -32.92 -27.92 28.53
C PRO A 24 -32.42 -28.04 27.08
N PHE A 25 -33.06 -27.28 26.19
CA PHE A 25 -32.54 -27.05 24.84
C PHE A 25 -31.30 -26.18 25.03
N THR A 26 -30.13 -26.82 25.09
CA THR A 26 -28.87 -26.11 24.86
C THR A 26 -28.87 -25.72 23.39
N THR A 27 -29.31 -24.50 23.07
CA THR A 27 -29.07 -23.90 21.76
C THR A 27 -27.55 -23.81 21.60
N THR A 28 -26.97 -24.72 20.84
CA THR A 28 -25.56 -24.64 20.45
C THR A 28 -25.46 -23.42 19.55
N GLU A 29 -24.88 -22.33 20.04
CA GLU A 29 -24.63 -21.15 19.22
C GLU A 29 -23.66 -21.53 18.09
N VAL A 30 -24.13 -21.47 16.85
CA VAL A 30 -23.28 -21.72 15.68
C VAL A 30 -22.37 -20.52 15.51
N VAL A 31 -21.08 -20.71 15.77
CA VAL A 31 -20.06 -19.66 15.62
C VAL A 31 -19.63 -19.59 14.15
N TYR A 32 -19.90 -18.45 13.51
CA TYR A 32 -19.56 -18.22 12.10
C TYR A 32 -18.18 -17.58 11.92
N GLN A 33 -17.47 -18.00 10.87
CA GLN A 33 -16.22 -17.37 10.46
C GLN A 33 -16.47 -15.91 10.03
N ARG A 34 -15.61 -14.99 10.45
CA ARG A 34 -15.73 -13.55 10.15
C ARG A 34 -14.38 -12.86 10.06
N PHE A 35 -14.30 -11.73 9.35
CA PHE A 35 -13.08 -10.94 9.33
C PHE A 35 -12.91 -10.16 10.64
N ALA A 36 -11.69 -10.18 11.18
CA ALA A 36 -11.23 -9.20 12.15
C ALA A 36 -10.55 -8.02 11.45
N ILE A 37 -9.80 -8.29 10.37
CA ILE A 37 -9.15 -7.27 9.56
C ILE A 37 -9.32 -7.64 8.10
N GLU A 38 -9.76 -6.65 7.32
CA GLU A 38 -9.91 -6.73 5.88
C GLU A 38 -8.88 -5.81 5.20
N PRO A 39 -8.46 -6.14 3.96
CA PRO A 39 -7.44 -5.38 3.28
C PRO A 39 -7.96 -4.02 2.82
N MET A 40 -7.07 -3.06 2.67
CA MET A 40 -7.40 -1.73 2.16
C MET A 40 -6.61 -1.41 0.90
N ASP A 41 -7.09 -0.42 0.14
CA ASP A 41 -6.37 0.12 -1.00
C ASP A 41 -4.99 0.61 -0.57
N GLN A 42 -3.97 0.20 -1.31
CA GLN A 42 -2.58 0.52 -1.00
C GLN A 42 -1.83 0.94 -2.26
N THR A 43 -0.84 1.80 -2.07
CA THR A 43 0.12 2.17 -3.11
C THR A 43 1.49 1.64 -2.74
N ALA A 44 2.17 1.00 -3.68
CA ALA A 44 3.52 0.50 -3.48
C ALA A 44 4.44 1.00 -4.61
N VAL A 45 5.69 1.27 -4.30
CA VAL A 45 6.69 1.63 -5.31
C VAL A 45 7.30 0.34 -5.85
N ILE A 46 7.58 0.29 -7.15
CA ILE A 46 8.27 -0.86 -7.75
C ILE A 46 9.56 -1.21 -6.97
N GLY A 47 9.81 -2.50 -6.75
CA GLY A 47 10.92 -3.01 -5.94
C GLY A 47 10.70 -2.99 -4.43
N SER A 48 9.64 -2.33 -3.93
CA SER A 48 9.34 -2.32 -2.50
C SER A 48 8.66 -3.62 -2.04
N ARG A 49 8.37 -3.69 -0.74
CA ARG A 49 7.59 -4.75 -0.10
C ARG A 49 6.18 -4.23 0.21
N VAL A 50 5.15 -5.03 -0.01
CA VAL A 50 3.77 -4.70 0.40
C VAL A 50 3.11 -5.89 1.08
N THR A 51 2.28 -5.59 2.08
CA THR A 51 1.49 -6.58 2.81
C THR A 51 0.03 -6.15 2.83
N LEU A 52 -0.86 -6.95 2.23
CA LEU A 52 -2.31 -6.76 2.29
C LEU A 52 -2.87 -7.55 3.48
N PRO A 53 -3.42 -6.90 4.50
CA PRO A 53 -3.83 -7.60 5.72
C PRO A 53 -5.09 -8.43 5.49
N CYS A 54 -5.10 -9.66 5.99
CA CYS A 54 -6.31 -10.46 6.10
C CYS A 54 -6.26 -11.27 7.39
N ARG A 55 -7.12 -10.93 8.35
CA ARG A 55 -7.24 -11.67 9.62
C ARG A 55 -8.66 -12.15 9.81
N VAL A 56 -8.79 -13.42 10.16
CA VAL A 56 -10.08 -14.11 10.26
C VAL A 56 -10.24 -14.66 11.67
N LEU A 57 -11.41 -14.42 12.27
CA LEU A 57 -11.84 -15.03 13.53
C LEU A 57 -12.63 -16.29 13.23
N ASP A 58 -12.45 -17.29 14.08
CA ASP A 58 -13.22 -18.54 14.05
C ASP A 58 -13.12 -19.23 12.68
N GLN A 59 -11.95 -19.13 12.03
CA GLN A 59 -11.70 -19.65 10.69
C GLN A 59 -11.99 -21.17 10.64
N LYS A 60 -12.85 -21.57 9.69
CA LYS A 60 -13.20 -22.97 9.44
C LYS A 60 -12.80 -23.42 8.04
N GLY A 61 -13.08 -22.60 7.03
CA GLY A 61 -12.76 -22.90 5.64
C GLY A 61 -11.38 -22.41 5.21
N PRO A 62 -10.73 -23.07 4.23
CA PRO A 62 -9.43 -22.63 3.72
C PRO A 62 -9.51 -21.19 3.18
N ILE A 63 -8.46 -20.41 3.48
CA ILE A 63 -8.31 -19.02 3.03
C ILE A 63 -7.57 -19.01 1.69
N GLN A 64 -8.08 -18.21 0.75
CA GLN A 64 -7.50 -17.99 -0.55
C GLN A 64 -7.51 -16.51 -0.89
N TRP A 65 -6.43 -16.04 -1.50
CA TRP A 65 -6.40 -14.73 -2.13
C TRP A 65 -6.78 -14.82 -3.60
N THR A 66 -7.45 -13.77 -4.06
CA THR A 66 -7.73 -13.55 -5.48
C THR A 66 -7.09 -12.25 -5.92
N LYS A 67 -6.61 -12.22 -7.16
CA LYS A 67 -6.10 -11.03 -7.86
C LYS A 67 -6.84 -10.95 -9.20
N ASP A 68 -7.57 -9.86 -9.41
CA ASP A 68 -8.40 -9.64 -10.61
C ASP A 68 -9.28 -10.87 -10.91
N ASP A 69 -9.96 -11.35 -9.86
CA ASP A 69 -10.81 -12.56 -9.83
C ASP A 69 -10.10 -13.90 -10.08
N PHE A 70 -8.78 -13.92 -10.29
CA PHE A 70 -8.00 -15.14 -10.37
C PHE A 70 -7.51 -15.62 -9.00
N GLY A 71 -7.72 -16.90 -8.67
CA GLY A 71 -7.28 -17.51 -7.41
C GLY A 71 -5.79 -17.80 -7.36
N LEU A 72 -5.09 -17.25 -6.36
CA LEU A 72 -3.64 -17.45 -6.17
C LEU A 72 -3.30 -18.80 -5.52
N GLY A 73 -4.30 -19.45 -4.92
CA GLY A 73 -4.19 -20.71 -4.19
C GLY A 73 -4.49 -20.59 -2.70
N ALA A 74 -4.70 -21.74 -2.05
CA ALA A 74 -5.04 -21.84 -0.63
C ALA A 74 -3.84 -22.21 0.28
N VAL A 75 -2.68 -22.53 -0.31
CA VAL A 75 -1.47 -22.87 0.44
C VAL A 75 -0.63 -21.61 0.67
N ARG A 76 -0.05 -21.47 1.86
CA ARG A 76 0.67 -20.25 2.28
C ARG A 76 1.81 -19.83 1.35
N ASN A 77 2.49 -20.77 0.69
CA ASN A 77 3.60 -20.49 -0.22
C ASN A 77 3.18 -20.08 -1.64
N LEU A 78 1.89 -20.17 -1.98
CA LEU A 78 1.33 -19.80 -3.29
C LEU A 78 2.16 -20.31 -4.47
N THR A 79 2.42 -21.63 -4.53
CA THR A 79 3.20 -22.29 -5.59
C THR A 79 2.76 -21.81 -6.99
N GLY A 80 3.72 -21.34 -7.79
CA GLY A 80 3.47 -20.69 -9.09
C GLY A 80 3.61 -19.16 -9.04
N TYR A 81 3.62 -18.57 -7.84
CA TYR A 81 3.81 -17.14 -7.60
C TYR A 81 5.01 -16.89 -6.70
N GLU A 82 6.22 -16.98 -7.23
CA GLU A 82 7.48 -16.97 -6.45
C GLU A 82 7.67 -15.73 -5.55
N ARG A 83 7.09 -14.59 -5.93
CA ARG A 83 7.17 -13.33 -5.17
C ARG A 83 6.09 -13.18 -4.09
N TYR A 84 5.11 -14.08 -4.05
CA TYR A 84 3.89 -13.97 -3.25
C TYR A 84 3.90 -15.01 -2.13
N ALA A 85 3.44 -14.64 -0.94
CA ALA A 85 3.23 -15.58 0.16
C ALA A 85 2.11 -15.11 1.10
N MET A 86 1.33 -16.02 1.67
CA MET A 86 0.46 -15.73 2.81
C MET A 86 1.24 -15.88 4.11
N ILE A 87 1.63 -14.76 4.68
CA ILE A 87 2.32 -14.69 5.97
C ILE A 87 1.30 -14.60 7.12
N GLY A 88 1.80 -14.74 8.35
CA GLY A 88 0.97 -14.74 9.55
C GLY A 88 1.01 -16.09 10.26
N SER A 89 0.17 -16.23 11.28
CA SER A 89 0.12 -17.43 12.11
C SER A 89 -1.22 -18.14 11.99
N ASP A 90 -1.16 -19.47 12.04
CA ASP A 90 -2.33 -20.37 12.13
C ASP A 90 -2.83 -20.54 13.57
N GLU A 91 -2.27 -19.76 14.51
CA GLU A 91 -2.33 -20.02 15.96
C GLU A 91 -3.77 -20.01 16.50
N GLU A 92 -4.30 -21.21 16.64
CA GLU A 92 -5.27 -21.55 17.67
C GLU A 92 -4.53 -21.58 19.01
N GLY A 93 -4.28 -20.40 19.58
CA GLY A 93 -3.74 -20.29 20.93
C GLY A 93 -4.70 -20.95 21.91
N ASN A 94 -4.50 -22.24 22.19
CA ASN A 94 -5.21 -22.95 23.25
C ASN A 94 -4.71 -22.43 24.61
N SER A 95 -5.20 -21.26 25.04
CA SER A 95 -5.04 -20.82 26.43
C SER A 95 -5.93 -21.59 27.42
N LEU A 96 -6.57 -22.69 27.02
CA LEU A 96 -7.30 -23.58 27.93
C LEU A 96 -6.44 -24.76 28.43
N ARG A 97 -5.18 -24.51 28.80
CA ARG A 97 -4.46 -25.30 29.83
C ARG A 97 -3.50 -24.42 30.63
N ALA A 98 -4.00 -23.37 31.26
CA ALA A 98 -3.37 -22.87 32.48
C ALA A 98 -3.91 -23.72 33.65
N PRO A 99 -3.09 -24.45 34.42
CA PRO A 99 -3.57 -25.25 35.56
C PRO A 99 -4.09 -24.42 36.73
N ASN A 100 -4.13 -23.08 36.65
CA ASN A 100 -4.59 -22.21 37.73
C ASN A 100 -5.28 -20.95 37.17
N PRO A 101 -6.45 -20.54 37.69
CA PRO A 101 -7.05 -19.26 37.33
C PRO A 101 -6.17 -18.11 37.84
N LEU A 102 -5.62 -17.32 36.93
CA LEU A 102 -4.99 -16.04 37.26
C LEU A 102 -6.06 -14.96 37.54
N PRO A 103 -5.80 -14.00 38.43
CA PRO A 103 -6.75 -12.95 38.79
C PRO A 103 -7.06 -12.00 37.63
N VAL A 104 -8.29 -11.50 37.64
CA VAL A 104 -9.03 -10.79 36.58
C VAL A 104 -8.35 -9.52 36.05
N TYR A 105 -7.32 -8.98 36.70
CA TYR A 105 -6.69 -7.70 36.35
C TYR A 105 -5.51 -7.78 35.38
N GLN A 106 -5.18 -8.96 34.84
CA GLN A 106 -4.05 -9.12 33.92
C GLN A 106 -4.44 -9.81 32.60
N ARG A 107 -5.53 -9.36 31.96
CA ARG A 107 -5.78 -9.62 30.53
C ARG A 107 -5.73 -8.30 29.77
N ALA A 108 -4.53 -7.87 29.45
CA ALA A 108 -4.31 -6.75 28.54
C ALA A 108 -3.17 -7.05 27.56
N SER A 109 -3.19 -8.24 26.93
CA SER A 109 -2.33 -8.58 25.77
C SER A 109 -2.62 -10.00 25.23
N GLY A 110 -3.88 -10.45 25.28
CA GLY A 110 -4.28 -11.71 24.62
C GLY A 110 -4.85 -11.40 23.24
N THR A 111 -4.32 -12.01 22.18
CA THR A 111 -5.01 -12.12 20.89
C THR A 111 -6.41 -12.71 21.12
N PRO A 112 -7.46 -12.19 20.46
CA PRO A 112 -8.78 -12.80 20.52
C PRO A 112 -8.67 -14.29 20.17
N ALA A 113 -9.29 -15.15 20.99
CA ALA A 113 -9.33 -16.58 20.73
C ALA A 113 -9.90 -16.83 19.31
N GLY A 114 -9.22 -17.67 18.52
CA GLY A 114 -9.62 -17.97 17.14
C GLY A 114 -9.17 -16.97 16.07
N LEU A 115 -8.34 -15.97 16.40
CA LEU A 115 -7.76 -15.05 15.41
C LEU A 115 -6.60 -15.69 14.65
N ARG A 116 -6.71 -15.76 13.32
CA ARG A 116 -5.65 -16.26 12.42
C ARG A 116 -5.28 -15.21 11.37
N ASP A 117 -4.01 -15.20 10.98
CA ASP A 117 -3.46 -14.20 10.03
C ASP A 117 -3.01 -14.87 8.72
N PHE A 118 -3.56 -14.36 7.61
CA PHE A 118 -3.34 -14.81 6.24
C PHE A 118 -3.00 -13.61 5.33
N SER A 119 -2.27 -12.64 5.87
CA SER A 119 -1.88 -11.44 5.13
C SER A 119 -1.06 -11.80 3.89
N LEU A 120 -1.44 -11.25 2.74
CA LEU A 120 -0.73 -11.46 1.48
C LEU A 120 0.50 -10.57 1.42
N HIS A 121 1.66 -11.17 1.26
CA HIS A 121 2.94 -10.51 1.20
C HIS A 121 3.53 -10.64 -0.21
N ILE A 122 3.94 -9.52 -0.79
CA ILE A 122 4.50 -9.45 -2.14
C ILE A 122 5.87 -8.75 -2.08
N TYR A 123 6.93 -9.41 -2.57
CA TYR A 123 8.27 -8.83 -2.68
C TYR A 123 9.15 -9.55 -3.72
N PRO A 124 9.88 -8.82 -4.57
CA PRO A 124 9.73 -7.37 -4.83
C PRO A 124 8.42 -7.06 -5.55
N VAL A 125 7.87 -5.86 -5.35
CA VAL A 125 6.67 -5.39 -6.08
C VAL A 125 7.03 -5.06 -7.54
N GLU A 126 6.20 -5.49 -8.48
CA GLU A 126 6.35 -5.29 -9.92
C GLU A 126 5.12 -4.62 -10.54
N LEU A 127 5.24 -4.12 -11.77
CA LEU A 127 4.14 -3.44 -12.46
C LEU A 127 2.90 -4.31 -12.67
N GLU A 128 3.11 -5.61 -12.87
CA GLU A 128 2.03 -6.60 -13.01
C GLU A 128 1.24 -6.81 -11.72
N ASP A 129 1.76 -6.41 -10.56
CA ASP A 129 1.05 -6.54 -9.28
C ASP A 129 -0.08 -5.53 -9.12
N ASP A 130 -0.15 -4.51 -10.00
CA ASP A 130 -1.24 -3.54 -10.02
C ASP A 130 -2.55 -4.24 -10.39
N GLY A 131 -3.44 -4.37 -9.40
CA GLY A 131 -4.60 -5.24 -9.51
C GLY A 131 -5.51 -5.10 -8.32
N THR A 132 -6.67 -5.73 -8.41
CA THR A 132 -7.68 -5.74 -7.35
C THR A 132 -7.60 -7.05 -6.60
N TYR A 133 -7.38 -6.99 -5.29
CA TYR A 133 -7.20 -8.16 -4.45
C TYR A 133 -8.39 -8.36 -3.53
N GLN A 134 -8.71 -9.62 -3.24
CA GLN A 134 -9.74 -9.99 -2.26
C GLN A 134 -9.35 -11.27 -1.52
N CYS A 135 -9.52 -11.25 -0.20
CA CYS A 135 -9.33 -12.40 0.68
C CYS A 135 -10.65 -13.15 0.82
N GLN A 136 -10.64 -14.46 0.62
CA GLN A 136 -11.85 -15.29 0.62
C GLN A 136 -11.66 -16.54 1.49
N ALA A 137 -12.68 -16.89 2.28
CA ALA A 137 -12.77 -18.17 2.97
C ALA A 137 -13.80 -19.06 2.28
N SER A 138 -13.43 -20.30 1.98
CA SER A 138 -14.33 -21.27 1.35
C SER A 138 -15.44 -21.71 2.32
N PRO A 139 -16.62 -22.11 1.81
CA PRO A 139 -17.64 -22.74 2.63
C PRO A 139 -17.15 -24.10 3.14
N THR A 140 -17.68 -24.57 4.28
CA THR A 140 -17.36 -25.89 4.84
C THR A 140 -18.58 -26.80 4.87
N ASN A 141 -18.34 -28.11 5.00
CA ASN A 141 -19.40 -29.12 5.08
C ASN A 141 -20.29 -28.96 6.33
N ASP A 142 -19.81 -28.26 7.35
CA ASP A 142 -20.54 -27.97 8.58
C ASP A 142 -21.56 -26.82 8.43
N GLY A 143 -21.82 -26.36 7.19
CA GLY A 143 -22.77 -25.29 6.88
C GLY A 143 -22.21 -23.88 7.07
N GLN A 144 -20.89 -23.72 7.21
CA GLN A 144 -20.27 -22.39 7.22
C GLN A 144 -20.39 -21.74 5.83
N PRO A 145 -20.94 -20.52 5.72
CA PRO A 145 -21.01 -19.83 4.45
C PRO A 145 -19.63 -19.37 3.99
N ALA A 146 -19.49 -19.16 2.69
CA ALA A 146 -18.32 -18.51 2.12
C ALA A 146 -18.20 -17.07 2.67
N LEU A 147 -16.98 -16.63 2.90
CA LEU A 147 -16.69 -15.29 3.41
C LEU A 147 -15.80 -14.57 2.38
N ARG A 148 -16.13 -13.33 1.99
CA ARG A 148 -15.36 -12.54 1.02
C ARG A 148 -15.11 -11.15 1.59
N SER A 149 -13.86 -10.71 1.62
CA SER A 149 -13.52 -9.39 2.13
C SER A 149 -13.96 -8.30 1.15
N ARG A 150 -13.89 -7.04 1.57
CA ARG A 150 -13.79 -5.91 0.65
C ARG A 150 -12.65 -6.13 -0.36
N PHE A 151 -12.81 -5.52 -1.52
CA PHE A 151 -11.73 -5.40 -2.49
C PHE A 151 -10.69 -4.41 -1.99
N ALA A 152 -9.43 -4.69 -2.31
CA ALA A 152 -8.29 -3.83 -2.06
C ALA A 152 -7.54 -3.60 -3.37
N LYS A 153 -7.54 -2.37 -3.86
CA LYS A 153 -6.77 -1.98 -5.04
C LYS A 153 -5.31 -1.75 -4.66
N LEU A 154 -4.41 -2.57 -5.20
CA LEU A 154 -2.97 -2.30 -5.16
C LEU A 154 -2.60 -1.46 -6.39
N SER A 155 -2.15 -0.24 -6.17
CA SER A 155 -1.66 0.65 -7.23
C SER A 155 -0.14 0.71 -7.21
N VAL A 156 0.50 0.23 -8.28
CA VAL A 156 1.97 0.20 -8.35
C VAL A 156 2.48 1.49 -8.97
N LEU A 157 3.36 2.15 -8.24
CA LEU A 157 3.98 3.43 -8.60
C LEU A 157 5.39 3.19 -9.15
N VAL A 158 5.73 3.90 -10.23
CA VAL A 158 7.05 3.84 -10.86
C VAL A 158 7.70 5.21 -10.74
N PRO A 159 8.88 5.34 -10.10
CA PRO A 159 9.59 6.61 -10.02
C PRO A 159 10.11 7.04 -11.40
N PRO A 160 10.32 8.35 -11.61
CA PRO A 160 10.96 8.81 -12.83
C PRO A 160 12.39 8.26 -12.93
N GLN A 161 12.83 7.92 -14.13
CA GLN A 161 14.20 7.46 -14.35
C GLN A 161 15.19 8.62 -14.28
N LYS A 162 16.48 8.28 -14.17
CA LYS A 162 17.59 9.23 -14.30
C LYS A 162 17.37 10.03 -15.60
N PRO A 163 17.15 11.36 -15.52
CA PRO A 163 17.09 12.18 -16.73
C PRO A 163 18.38 12.04 -17.52
N LYS A 164 18.34 12.29 -18.83
CA LYS A 164 19.52 12.32 -19.70
C LYS A 164 19.49 13.58 -20.54
N ILE A 165 20.64 14.24 -20.66
CA ILE A 165 20.83 15.37 -21.57
C ILE A 165 21.27 14.81 -22.92
N LEU A 166 20.62 15.22 -24.01
CA LEU A 166 20.96 14.73 -25.35
C LEU A 166 22.29 15.29 -25.87
N GLN A 167 22.66 16.49 -25.41
CA GLN A 167 23.87 17.21 -25.78
C GLN A 167 25.16 16.67 -25.10
N GLY A 168 25.04 15.75 -24.12
CA GLY A 168 26.16 15.15 -23.39
C GLY A 168 26.49 15.81 -22.05
N ASP A 169 27.59 15.38 -21.44
CA ASP A 169 27.96 15.71 -20.05
C ASP A 169 28.73 17.04 -19.91
N PHE A 170 29.25 17.55 -21.02
CA PHE A 170 30.01 18.79 -21.10
C PHE A 170 29.42 19.70 -22.18
N LEU A 171 29.03 20.90 -21.80
CA LEU A 171 28.46 21.89 -22.72
C LEU A 171 29.39 23.10 -22.77
N VAL A 172 29.89 23.40 -23.96
CA VAL A 172 30.71 24.60 -24.19
C VAL A 172 29.77 25.76 -24.45
N THR A 173 30.00 26.86 -23.73
CA THR A 173 29.17 28.06 -23.87
C THR A 173 30.00 29.30 -24.13
N THR A 174 29.41 30.24 -24.84
CA THR A 174 29.94 31.59 -25.04
C THR A 174 29.00 32.60 -24.40
N GLU A 175 29.55 33.69 -23.89
CA GLU A 175 28.79 34.80 -23.31
C GLU A 175 27.68 35.27 -24.26
N ASP A 176 26.51 35.58 -23.69
CA ASP A 176 25.34 36.12 -24.37
C ASP A 176 24.77 35.28 -25.54
N ARG A 177 25.13 34.00 -25.64
CA ARG A 177 24.47 33.07 -26.57
C ARG A 177 23.46 32.20 -25.86
N GLU A 178 22.26 32.12 -26.42
CA GLU A 178 21.21 31.24 -25.95
C GLU A 178 21.62 29.77 -26.15
N LEU A 179 21.60 29.01 -25.07
CA LEU A 179 21.81 27.57 -25.07
C LEU A 179 20.50 26.85 -24.80
N VAL A 180 20.16 25.89 -25.67
CA VAL A 180 19.02 24.99 -25.49
C VAL A 180 19.55 23.64 -25.00
N ILE A 181 19.20 23.26 -23.78
CA ILE A 181 19.52 21.96 -23.18
C ILE A 181 18.27 21.09 -23.22
N GLU A 182 18.34 19.93 -23.85
CA GLU A 182 17.21 19.01 -23.96
C GLU A 182 17.41 17.85 -22.98
N CYS A 183 16.51 17.78 -22.02
CA CYS A 183 16.49 16.74 -21.01
C CYS A 183 15.33 15.78 -21.25
N ILE A 184 15.64 14.48 -21.35
CA ILE A 184 14.66 13.42 -21.50
C ILE A 184 14.64 12.52 -20.25
N SER A 185 13.44 12.16 -19.79
CA SER A 185 13.27 11.14 -18.74
C SER A 185 11.93 10.42 -18.88
N SER A 186 11.88 9.14 -18.52
CA SER A 186 10.60 8.47 -18.33
C SER A 186 9.87 9.14 -17.16
N ALA A 187 8.65 9.62 -17.39
CA ALA A 187 7.88 10.33 -16.37
C ALA A 187 7.47 9.40 -15.19
N GLY A 188 7.61 8.09 -15.34
CA GLY A 188 7.14 7.13 -14.34
C GLY A 188 5.61 7.02 -14.30
N LYS A 189 5.10 6.34 -13.28
CA LYS A 189 3.66 6.09 -13.06
C LYS A 189 3.30 6.55 -11.65
N PRO A 190 2.45 7.58 -11.47
CA PRO A 190 1.92 8.46 -12.52
C PRO A 190 3.01 9.33 -13.18
N PRO A 191 2.73 9.99 -14.31
CA PRO A 191 3.68 10.89 -14.96
C PRO A 191 4.20 11.96 -14.00
N ALA A 192 5.52 12.14 -13.98
CA ALA A 192 6.22 13.15 -13.22
C ALA A 192 6.01 14.56 -13.79
N GLU A 193 6.01 15.52 -12.89
CA GLU A 193 6.02 16.95 -13.19
C GLU A 193 7.46 17.45 -13.14
N ALA A 194 7.84 18.32 -14.10
CA ALA A 194 9.11 19.03 -14.08
C ALA A 194 8.97 20.33 -13.28
N LYS A 195 9.89 20.54 -12.34
CA LYS A 195 10.07 21.82 -11.66
C LYS A 195 11.52 22.25 -11.79
N LEU A 196 11.71 23.43 -12.36
CA LEU A 196 13.01 24.07 -12.42
C LEU A 196 13.25 24.88 -11.14
N LEU A 197 14.41 24.68 -10.53
CA LEU A 197 14.95 25.51 -9.46
C LEU A 197 16.23 26.16 -9.99
N SER A 198 16.29 27.49 -9.97
CA SER A 198 17.53 28.22 -10.22
C SER A 198 17.96 28.92 -8.94
N ILE A 199 19.25 28.90 -8.64
CA ILE A 199 19.83 29.66 -7.52
C ILE A 199 20.39 31.02 -7.95
N VAL A 200 20.44 31.34 -9.26
CA VAL A 200 20.91 32.64 -9.80
C VAL A 200 20.11 33.03 -11.06
N ARG A 201 20.17 34.31 -11.47
CA ARG A 201 19.41 34.92 -12.58
C ARG A 201 19.41 34.04 -13.84
N MET A 202 18.28 33.35 -14.06
CA MET A 202 17.86 32.85 -15.36
C MET A 202 17.04 33.94 -16.04
N VAL A 203 17.25 34.15 -17.35
CA VAL A 203 16.46 35.09 -18.15
C VAL A 203 15.04 34.54 -18.35
N HIS A 204 14.88 33.27 -18.74
CA HIS A 204 13.60 32.56 -18.79
C HIS A 204 13.85 31.05 -18.87
N ALA A 205 12.92 30.22 -18.40
CA ALA A 205 12.94 28.79 -18.66
C ALA A 205 11.52 28.29 -18.90
N GLY A 206 11.32 27.50 -19.96
CA GLY A 206 10.00 27.07 -20.39
C GLY A 206 9.96 25.57 -20.70
N VAL A 207 8.96 24.86 -20.19
CA VAL A 207 8.68 23.47 -20.59
C VAL A 207 8.06 23.51 -21.99
N THR A 208 8.72 22.93 -22.98
CA THR A 208 8.33 23.03 -24.41
C THR A 208 7.39 21.92 -24.88
N GLY A 209 7.28 20.79 -24.17
CA GLY A 209 6.36 19.73 -24.59
C GLY A 209 6.46 18.42 -23.81
N TRP A 210 5.71 17.44 -24.29
CA TRP A 210 5.79 16.04 -23.87
C TRP A 210 6.11 15.19 -25.10
N GLY A 211 7.13 14.33 -25.03
CA GLY A 211 7.50 13.44 -26.14
C GLY A 211 6.53 12.25 -26.29
N ARG A 212 6.45 11.67 -27.50
CA ARG A 212 5.82 10.36 -27.75
C ARG A 212 6.68 9.24 -27.18
N VAL A 213 6.07 8.13 -26.74
CA VAL A 213 6.76 7.04 -26.04
C VAL A 213 6.34 5.67 -26.52
N ASP A 214 7.29 4.76 -26.36
CA ASP A 214 7.20 3.31 -26.33
C ASP A 214 6.37 2.75 -25.14
N ALA A 215 6.46 1.44 -24.91
CA ALA A 215 5.54 0.64 -24.09
C ALA A 215 5.53 0.92 -22.57
N HIS A 216 6.33 1.87 -22.05
CA HIS A 216 6.58 2.03 -20.61
C HIS A 216 6.13 3.37 -19.97
N GLY A 217 5.45 4.27 -20.68
CA GLY A 217 4.88 5.48 -20.06
C GLY A 217 4.94 6.72 -20.93
N LYS A 218 4.98 7.92 -20.34
CA LYS A 218 5.10 9.22 -21.03
C LYS A 218 6.54 9.74 -20.87
N LEU A 219 7.17 10.29 -21.90
CA LEU A 219 8.53 10.83 -21.88
C LEU A 219 8.34 12.31 -21.64
N LEU A 220 8.99 12.78 -20.59
CA LEU A 220 9.01 14.18 -20.29
C LEU A 220 10.25 14.76 -20.96
N VAL A 221 10.01 15.65 -21.93
CA VAL A 221 11.05 16.40 -22.64
C VAL A 221 11.03 17.81 -22.08
N VAL A 222 12.14 18.22 -21.47
CA VAL A 222 12.29 19.56 -20.90
C VAL A 222 13.41 20.26 -21.64
N ASN A 223 13.07 21.28 -22.42
CA ASN A 223 14.06 22.18 -23.01
C ASN A 223 14.34 23.31 -22.01
N LEU A 224 15.59 23.44 -21.60
CA LEU A 224 16.06 24.53 -20.77
C LEU A 224 16.71 25.56 -21.69
N PHE A 225 16.15 26.76 -21.74
CA PHE A 225 16.76 27.89 -22.43
C PHE A 225 17.58 28.66 -21.40
N ILE A 226 18.87 28.75 -21.62
CA ILE A 226 19.79 29.40 -20.69
C ILE A 226 20.52 30.48 -21.47
N LEU A 227 20.47 31.70 -20.94
CA LEU A 227 21.33 32.79 -21.36
C LEU A 227 22.41 32.92 -20.28
N PRO A 228 23.63 32.44 -20.57
CA PRO A 228 24.68 32.37 -19.58
C PRO A 228 25.29 33.78 -19.41
N GLU A 229 25.00 34.41 -18.27
CA GLU A 229 25.57 35.69 -17.87
C GLU A 229 26.87 35.42 -17.09
N LYS A 230 28.00 35.91 -17.62
CA LYS A 230 29.31 35.72 -16.99
C LYS A 230 29.45 36.70 -15.82
N THR A 231 29.56 36.18 -14.59
CA THR A 231 29.83 37.00 -13.40
C THR A 231 31.34 37.16 -13.18
N ALA A 232 31.74 38.06 -12.27
CA ALA A 232 33.13 38.28 -11.89
C ALA A 232 33.84 37.00 -11.38
N THR A 233 33.07 36.00 -10.92
CA THR A 233 33.56 34.70 -10.43
C THR A 233 33.37 33.56 -11.42
N GLY A 234 32.82 33.80 -12.62
CA GLY A 234 32.46 32.76 -13.61
C GLY A 234 30.96 32.69 -13.89
N TYR A 235 30.48 31.63 -14.55
CA TYR A 235 29.04 31.39 -14.67
C TYR A 235 28.45 30.94 -13.33
N PRO A 236 27.15 31.21 -13.05
CA PRO A 236 26.53 30.86 -11.78
C PRO A 236 26.62 29.37 -11.45
N ASP A 237 26.72 29.08 -10.15
CA ASP A 237 27.21 27.81 -9.65
C ASP A 237 26.29 26.62 -9.94
N THR A 238 24.98 26.79 -10.20
CA THR A 238 24.09 25.63 -10.42
C THR A 238 22.71 25.94 -11.05
N ILE A 239 22.29 25.11 -12.01
CA ILE A 239 20.93 24.98 -12.53
C ILE A 239 20.36 23.62 -12.13
N LEU A 240 19.14 23.59 -11.58
CA LEU A 240 18.54 22.38 -11.04
C LEU A 240 17.20 22.04 -11.69
N ASN A 241 17.14 20.96 -12.46
CA ASN A 241 15.87 20.39 -12.91
C ASN A 241 15.46 19.22 -12.00
N MET A 242 14.28 19.31 -11.38
CA MET A 242 13.71 18.25 -10.57
C MET A 242 12.48 17.67 -11.24
N LEU A 243 12.48 16.36 -11.46
CA LEU A 243 11.32 15.59 -11.85
C LEU A 243 10.71 14.94 -10.61
N ARG A 244 9.41 15.08 -10.40
CA ARG A 244 8.73 14.52 -9.23
C ARG A 244 7.41 13.88 -9.61
N ASN A 245 7.16 12.69 -9.09
CA ASN A 245 5.84 12.09 -9.04
C ASN A 245 5.52 11.58 -7.63
N LYS A 246 4.40 10.85 -7.49
CA LYS A 246 4.00 10.23 -6.23
C LYS A 246 4.95 9.13 -5.76
N ALA A 247 5.68 8.50 -6.67
CA ALA A 247 6.60 7.39 -6.39
C ALA A 247 7.98 7.86 -5.93
N GLY A 248 8.43 9.03 -6.41
CA GLY A 248 9.78 9.51 -6.13
C GLY A 248 10.15 10.82 -6.83
N ARG A 249 11.45 11.11 -6.79
CA ARG A 249 12.06 12.28 -7.42
C ARG A 249 13.28 11.84 -8.23
N ALA A 250 13.61 12.60 -9.26
CA ALA A 250 14.88 12.53 -9.96
C ALA A 250 15.43 13.95 -10.14
N ARG A 251 16.74 14.13 -9.96
CA ARG A 251 17.39 15.44 -9.92
C ARG A 251 18.53 15.51 -10.93
N LEU A 252 18.52 16.54 -11.76
CA LEU A 252 19.58 16.90 -12.70
C LEU A 252 20.17 18.24 -12.30
N GLU A 253 21.47 18.28 -12.15
CA GLU A 253 22.23 19.45 -11.73
C GLU A 253 23.22 19.84 -12.82
N ILE A 254 23.32 21.12 -13.14
CA ILE A 254 24.26 21.64 -14.13
C ILE A 254 25.05 22.75 -13.46
N SER A 255 26.36 22.63 -13.35
CA SER A 255 27.23 23.64 -12.73
C SER A 255 28.37 24.03 -13.66
N SER A 256 29.02 25.17 -13.39
CA SER A 256 30.12 25.69 -14.20
C SER A 256 31.44 25.69 -13.42
N PRO A 257 32.17 24.56 -13.32
CA PRO A 257 33.42 24.51 -12.58
C PRO A 257 34.55 25.33 -13.23
N GLU A 258 34.50 25.52 -14.56
CA GLU A 258 35.48 26.29 -15.33
C GLU A 258 34.73 27.33 -16.15
N GLY A 259 35.16 28.60 -16.13
CA GLY A 259 34.34 29.76 -16.55
C GLY A 259 33.81 29.81 -18.00
N ASN A 260 34.02 28.78 -18.83
CA ASN A 260 33.48 28.60 -20.18
C ASN A 260 32.82 27.22 -20.44
N GLN A 261 32.77 26.33 -19.45
CA GLN A 261 32.28 24.96 -19.60
C GLN A 261 31.26 24.61 -18.52
N LEU A 262 30.05 24.25 -18.94
CA LEU A 262 29.03 23.67 -18.07
C LEU A 262 29.26 22.17 -17.97
N ARG A 263 29.13 21.64 -16.76
CA ARG A 263 29.24 20.23 -16.43
C ARG A 263 27.93 19.74 -15.83
N VAL A 264 27.53 18.57 -16.28
CA VAL A 264 26.26 17.95 -15.92
C VAL A 264 26.51 16.91 -14.83
N TYR A 265 25.73 17.00 -13.76
CA TYR A 265 25.75 16.09 -12.64
C TYR A 265 24.36 15.50 -12.43
N PHE A 266 24.32 14.23 -12.09
CA PHE A 266 23.09 13.55 -11.71
C PHE A 266 23.11 13.25 -10.25
N CYS A 267 22.12 13.75 -9.54
CA CYS A 267 21.97 13.52 -8.13
C CYS A 267 20.84 12.52 -7.93
N HIS A 268 21.12 11.39 -7.31
CA HIS A 268 20.05 10.50 -6.86
C HIS A 268 19.19 11.23 -5.83
N SER A 269 17.92 10.87 -5.65
CA SER A 269 17.12 11.49 -4.59
C SER A 269 16.28 10.46 -3.85
N GLN A 270 16.89 9.84 -2.84
CA GLN A 270 16.30 9.39 -1.57
C GLN A 270 17.40 9.05 -0.53
N PRO A 271 17.18 9.31 0.77
CA PRO A 271 17.06 10.63 1.38
C PRO A 271 18.41 11.14 1.96
N GLU A 272 18.53 12.46 1.99
CA GLU A 272 19.50 13.30 2.71
C GLU A 272 21.00 13.28 2.32
N ASN A 273 21.56 12.25 1.68
CA ASN A 273 23.00 12.23 1.33
C ASN A 273 23.31 11.65 -0.06
N ALA A 274 22.62 12.10 -1.11
CA ALA A 274 22.92 11.62 -2.45
C ALA A 274 24.25 12.18 -2.97
N LYS A 275 25.20 11.28 -3.28
CA LYS A 275 26.37 11.63 -4.09
C LYS A 275 25.91 11.92 -5.52
N CYS A 276 26.21 13.12 -6.01
CA CYS A 276 26.02 13.41 -7.43
C CYS A 276 27.14 12.74 -8.23
N THR A 277 26.77 11.96 -9.24
CA THR A 277 27.73 11.36 -10.17
C THR A 277 27.69 12.13 -11.49
N LEU A 278 28.77 11.99 -12.26
CA LEU A 278 28.68 12.19 -13.70
C LEU A 278 27.64 11.22 -14.32
#